data_AF-A0A167GIG3-F1
#
_entry.id   AF-A0A167GIG3-F1
#
_cell.length_a   1.000
_cell.length_b   1.000
_cell.length_c   1.000
_cell.angle_alpha   90.00
_cell.angle_beta   90.00
_cell.angle_gamma   90.00
#
_symmetry.space_group_name_H-M   'P 1'
#
loop_
_entity.id
_entity.type
_entity.pdbx_description
1 polymer ?
#
loop_
_entity_poly.entity_id
_entity_poly.type
_entity_poly.pdbx_seq_one_letter_code
_entity_poly.pdbx_strand_id
1 'polypeptide(L)'
;MGLSCLCATVLSVLVACGGGAGNESRSSATEGQLDPETQHNASPAASAERTQRIFQEGAKLNAAELEQIAQTGVLPEPFDGPLLSGAVGSTAATLNADLATKSAGERKSAASRVPAYRFFNGSTGAHFYTTSTTERDNTINNLPAFSYEGPAFYVSSTTVPGLSPVHRFLNTQSGVHFYTISEAERANVAANLPQFTYEGIAYYASTLAGTGYTPLYRFFVSAQGFHFYTNSLAERDTIISTLPQYSYEGIGYYVLGSDWQTPAVPHTGIKNTQCYTVGSNTLVKCFTAEGLTLNNRQDGHRTQDNPMSYSAVAGHATSDCLRDDVTGLVWEVKQTGPVIRSVDQTFTNLGNGMDNDASGYVAAMNNLGLCGFNDWRLPSVEELQGIVDYSVSGGAASTISSIFSHTKIATYRTSSPAGPTADWGIYFVSGALQAFSKNSLTYLRLVRGAPWTGQRYIITSVDYTGDSANNAVIDRRTGLTWRRCVEGQIWSGSACSGSGFHYTHENALIAARMALPWRLPNIKELNSLSDYSQSDGVLDRLGFPYAPLAFVWSTTPVGWAVNTTNGYVDTQPRNAGQHARLVRSTP
;
A
#
# COMPACT_ATOMS: atom_id res chain seq x y z
N MET A 1 63.64 4.18 -22.72
CA MET A 1 63.93 2.91 -23.43
C MET A 1 62.58 2.32 -23.78
N GLY A 2 62.05 2.24 -25.01
CA GLY A 2 62.37 2.58 -26.40
C GLY A 2 61.11 2.10 -27.18
N LEU A 3 60.37 2.98 -27.88
CA LEU A 3 60.23 3.05 -29.36
C LEU A 3 60.18 1.68 -30.08
N SER A 4 59.37 1.36 -31.10
CA SER A 4 58.32 1.98 -31.95
C SER A 4 57.85 0.85 -32.90
N CYS A 5 56.61 0.85 -33.42
CA CYS A 5 56.19 1.09 -34.83
C CYS A 5 54.72 0.61 -34.92
N LEU A 6 53.67 1.30 -35.41
CA LEU A 6 53.38 2.21 -36.53
C LEU A 6 53.37 1.59 -37.94
N CYS A 7 52.30 1.98 -38.68
CA CYS A 7 51.94 1.81 -40.10
C CYS A 7 50.97 0.66 -40.45
N ALA A 8 50.00 0.82 -41.35
CA ALA A 8 49.44 2.00 -42.02
C ALA A 8 48.14 1.60 -42.75
N THR A 9 47.29 2.60 -42.96
CA THR A 9 46.11 2.69 -43.84
C THR A 9 46.38 2.43 -45.32
N VAL A 10 45.37 1.91 -46.05
CA VAL A 10 45.14 2.20 -47.48
C VAL A 10 43.63 2.35 -47.76
N LEU A 11 43.32 3.44 -48.47
CA LEU A 11 42.03 3.92 -49.00
C LEU A 11 42.13 3.91 -50.55
N SER A 12 41.07 3.56 -51.29
CA SER A 12 40.76 3.88 -52.73
C SER A 12 39.48 3.11 -53.11
N VAL A 13 38.27 3.66 -53.38
CA VAL A 13 37.73 4.59 -54.41
C VAL A 13 37.66 4.03 -55.84
N LEU A 14 36.42 3.94 -56.38
CA LEU A 14 35.94 4.18 -57.77
C LEU A 14 34.45 3.74 -57.84
N VAL A 15 33.43 4.62 -57.83
CA VAL A 15 32.84 5.46 -58.91
C VAL A 15 32.35 4.69 -60.14
N ALA A 16 31.03 4.73 -60.38
CA ALA A 16 30.44 4.75 -61.71
C ALA A 16 29.09 5.50 -61.71
N CYS A 17 29.00 6.52 -62.57
CA CYS A 17 27.83 7.34 -62.89
C CYS A 17 26.84 6.63 -63.82
N GLY A 18 25.58 7.06 -63.81
CA GLY A 18 24.59 6.77 -64.85
C GLY A 18 23.31 7.57 -64.64
N GLY A 19 23.28 8.83 -65.09
CA GLY A 19 22.10 9.69 -65.09
C GLY A 19 21.21 9.46 -66.32
N GLY A 20 19.91 9.66 -66.14
CA GLY A 20 18.91 9.71 -67.21
C GLY A 20 17.78 10.65 -66.79
N ALA A 21 17.62 11.74 -67.54
CA ALA A 21 16.71 12.84 -67.27
C ALA A 21 15.24 12.48 -67.51
N GLY A 22 14.35 13.01 -66.67
CA GLY A 22 12.91 13.03 -66.86
C GLY A 22 12.32 14.18 -66.03
N ASN A 23 11.94 15.25 -66.73
CA ASN A 23 11.47 16.51 -66.18
C ASN A 23 9.94 16.47 -66.05
N GLU A 24 9.38 16.38 -64.84
CA GLU A 24 8.01 16.82 -64.57
C GLU A 24 7.87 17.43 -63.17
N SER A 25 7.21 18.58 -63.16
CA SER A 25 6.96 19.52 -62.07
C SER A 25 6.11 18.98 -60.90
N ARG A 26 6.43 19.36 -59.65
CA ARG A 26 5.49 20.02 -58.71
C ARG A 26 6.09 20.33 -57.31
N SER A 27 5.88 21.60 -56.93
CA SER A 27 5.58 22.18 -55.60
C SER A 27 6.40 21.85 -54.35
N SER A 28 7.09 22.91 -53.88
CA SER A 28 7.15 23.47 -52.52
C SER A 28 7.33 22.53 -51.31
N ALA A 29 8.48 22.67 -50.64
CA ALA A 29 8.58 23.31 -49.33
C ALA A 29 10.07 23.36 -48.95
N THR A 30 10.64 24.57 -48.95
CA THR A 30 11.98 24.81 -48.40
C THR A 30 11.93 24.71 -46.88
N GLU A 31 12.65 23.73 -46.34
CA GLU A 31 13.10 23.69 -44.96
C GLU A 31 13.91 24.95 -44.66
N GLY A 32 13.37 25.80 -43.79
CA GLY A 32 14.10 26.90 -43.18
C GLY A 32 14.87 26.38 -41.96
N GLN A 33 16.17 26.21 -42.16
CA GLN A 33 17.19 25.95 -41.15
C GLN A 33 17.08 26.94 -39.98
N LEU A 34 16.88 26.42 -38.76
CA LEU A 34 16.84 27.21 -37.51
C LEU A 34 18.27 27.56 -37.08
N ASP A 35 18.60 28.85 -37.05
CA ASP A 35 19.83 29.38 -36.44
C ASP A 35 19.80 29.22 -34.90
N PRO A 36 20.88 28.74 -34.27
CA PRO A 36 20.94 28.53 -32.83
C PRO A 36 21.52 29.76 -32.12
N GLU A 37 20.85 30.91 -32.11
CA GLU A 37 21.37 32.09 -31.37
C GLU A 37 20.31 33.14 -30.92
N THR A 38 19.12 32.72 -30.49
CA THR A 38 18.12 33.62 -29.88
C THR A 38 17.55 33.09 -28.55
N GLN A 39 18.40 32.74 -27.59
CA GLN A 39 17.97 32.41 -26.21
C GLN A 39 18.27 33.48 -25.15
N HIS A 40 18.76 34.67 -25.52
CA HIS A 40 18.98 35.76 -24.57
C HIS A 40 18.29 37.05 -25.00
N ASN A 41 16.97 37.09 -24.86
CA ASN A 41 16.15 38.26 -24.49
C ASN A 41 14.65 37.99 -24.75
N ALA A 42 14.05 37.08 -23.96
CA ALA A 42 12.60 37.05 -23.87
C ALA A 42 12.14 38.23 -22.99
N SER A 43 11.19 39.02 -23.46
CA SER A 43 10.49 40.02 -22.64
C SER A 43 9.90 39.37 -21.37
N PRO A 44 9.80 40.06 -20.22
CA PRO A 44 9.16 39.53 -19.01
C PRO A 44 7.77 38.91 -19.26
N ALA A 45 6.99 39.48 -20.18
CA ALA A 45 5.70 38.94 -20.58
C ALA A 45 5.84 37.59 -21.32
N ALA A 46 6.79 37.47 -22.25
CA ALA A 46 7.07 36.22 -22.96
C ALA A 46 7.63 35.13 -22.02
N SER A 47 8.38 35.53 -20.99
CA SER A 47 8.84 34.63 -19.92
C SER A 47 7.68 34.14 -19.03
N ALA A 48 6.76 35.03 -18.65
CA ALA A 48 5.58 34.67 -17.84
C ALA A 48 4.63 33.74 -18.60
N GLU A 49 4.36 34.03 -19.87
CA GLU A 49 3.56 33.16 -20.74
C GLU A 49 4.21 31.79 -20.96
N ARG A 50 5.56 31.74 -21.07
CA ARG A 50 6.30 30.47 -21.15
C ARG A 50 6.14 29.67 -19.87
N THR A 51 6.30 30.29 -18.70
CA THR A 51 6.10 29.61 -17.40
C THR A 51 4.68 29.10 -17.24
N GLN A 52 3.67 29.88 -17.63
CA GLN A 52 2.27 29.44 -17.62
C GLN A 52 2.05 28.21 -18.52
N ARG A 53 2.58 28.20 -19.75
CA ARG A 53 2.44 27.03 -20.63
C ARG A 53 3.08 25.78 -20.04
N ILE A 54 4.25 25.92 -19.39
CA ILE A 54 4.93 24.78 -18.76
C ILE A 54 4.12 24.23 -17.58
N PHE A 55 3.51 25.08 -16.76
CA PHE A 55 2.64 24.61 -15.67
C PHE A 55 1.32 24.02 -16.17
N GLN A 56 0.72 24.58 -17.22
CA GLN A 56 -0.45 23.99 -17.86
C GLN A 56 -0.15 22.60 -18.42
N GLU A 57 1.03 22.41 -19.01
CA GLU A 57 1.49 21.09 -19.44
C GLU A 57 1.74 20.17 -18.24
N GLY A 58 2.37 20.68 -17.18
CA GLY A 58 2.52 19.98 -15.91
C GLY A 58 1.20 19.45 -15.33
N ALA A 59 0.15 20.28 -15.35
CA ALA A 59 -1.18 19.90 -14.89
C ALA A 59 -1.78 18.75 -15.71
N LYS A 60 -1.58 18.76 -17.03
CA LYS A 60 -2.01 17.65 -17.90
C LYS A 60 -1.22 16.38 -17.61
N LEU A 61 0.10 16.49 -17.42
CA LEU A 61 0.95 15.35 -17.07
C LEU A 61 0.52 14.73 -15.74
N ASN A 62 0.26 15.56 -14.72
CA ASN A 62 -0.27 15.10 -13.44
C ASN A 62 -1.61 14.39 -13.60
N ALA A 63 -2.56 14.99 -14.31
CA ALA A 63 -3.88 14.39 -14.52
C ALA A 63 -3.80 13.06 -15.29
N ALA A 64 -3.00 13.01 -16.37
CA ALA A 64 -2.79 11.80 -17.17
C ALA A 64 -2.11 10.68 -16.36
N GLU A 65 -1.14 11.02 -15.52
CA GLU A 65 -0.46 10.05 -14.66
C GLU A 65 -1.42 9.48 -13.59
N LEU A 66 -2.20 10.33 -12.91
CA LEU A 66 -3.22 9.86 -11.96
C LEU A 66 -4.27 8.97 -12.63
N GLU A 67 -4.72 9.33 -13.83
CA GLU A 67 -5.68 8.54 -14.60
C GLU A 67 -5.08 7.19 -15.04
N GLN A 68 -3.84 7.19 -15.53
CA GLN A 68 -3.14 5.97 -15.90
C GLN A 68 -2.93 5.05 -14.69
N ILE A 69 -2.56 5.59 -13.52
CA ILE A 69 -2.42 4.82 -12.28
C ILE A 69 -3.78 4.27 -11.85
N ALA A 70 -4.86 5.06 -11.93
CA ALA A 70 -6.21 4.60 -11.61
C ALA A 70 -6.71 3.47 -12.54
N GLN A 71 -6.30 3.48 -13.81
CA GLN A 71 -6.68 2.45 -14.79
C GLN A 71 -5.82 1.18 -14.68
N THR A 72 -4.51 1.34 -14.50
CA THR A 72 -3.54 0.24 -14.64
C THR A 72 -3.00 -0.25 -13.29
N GLY A 73 -3.04 0.61 -12.27
CA GLY A 73 -2.38 0.41 -11.00
C GLY A 73 -0.86 0.52 -11.08
N VAL A 74 -0.26 0.81 -12.24
CA VAL A 74 1.20 0.86 -12.38
C VAL A 74 1.71 2.20 -11.87
N LEU A 75 2.57 2.21 -10.85
CA LEU A 75 3.27 3.43 -10.46
C LEU A 75 4.43 3.72 -11.42
N PRO A 76 4.75 5.00 -11.67
CA PRO A 76 6.02 5.37 -12.28
C PRO A 76 7.20 4.96 -11.39
N GLU A 77 8.39 4.87 -11.98
CA GLU A 77 9.63 4.60 -11.25
C GLU A 77 9.80 5.61 -10.09
N PRO A 78 10.06 5.15 -8.85
CA PRO A 78 10.25 6.04 -7.72
C PRO A 78 11.48 6.94 -7.91
N PHE A 79 11.36 8.23 -7.64
CA PHE A 79 12.53 9.08 -7.46
C PHE A 79 13.13 8.90 -6.06
N ASP A 80 14.34 8.33 -5.97
CA ASP A 80 15.09 8.09 -4.73
C ASP A 80 15.80 9.36 -4.18
N GLY A 81 15.04 10.44 -4.04
CA GLY A 81 15.51 11.71 -3.49
C GLY A 81 15.53 11.77 -1.96
N PRO A 82 16.36 12.63 -1.34
CA PRO A 82 16.32 12.85 0.10
C PRO A 82 14.99 13.49 0.55
N LEU A 83 14.52 13.11 1.75
CA LEU A 83 13.37 13.70 2.43
C LEU A 83 13.72 15.07 3.02
N LEU A 84 12.77 16.00 2.97
CA LEU A 84 12.86 17.35 3.54
C LEU A 84 12.50 17.42 5.02
N SER A 85 12.62 16.32 5.77
CA SER A 85 12.37 16.37 7.21
C SER A 85 13.35 17.39 7.83
N GLY A 86 12.87 18.28 8.69
CA GLY A 86 13.69 19.30 9.37
C GLY A 86 14.81 18.74 10.28
N ALA A 87 15.10 17.43 10.22
CA ALA A 87 16.24 16.79 10.82
C ALA A 87 17.26 16.44 9.72
N VAL A 88 18.24 17.32 9.55
CA VAL A 88 19.42 17.04 8.73
C VAL A 88 20.02 15.70 9.18
N GLY A 89 20.02 14.69 8.30
CA GLY A 89 20.58 13.37 8.59
C GLY A 89 19.61 12.32 9.17
N SER A 90 18.29 12.50 9.11
CA SER A 90 17.37 11.41 9.50
C SER A 90 17.41 10.27 8.48
N THR A 91 17.97 9.14 8.87
CA THR A 91 17.75 7.85 8.19
C THR A 91 16.56 7.14 8.86
N ALA A 92 16.01 6.10 8.23
CA ALA A 92 15.01 5.23 8.87
C ALA A 92 15.45 4.73 10.26
N ALA A 93 16.76 4.57 10.48
CA ALA A 93 17.33 4.15 11.76
C ALA A 93 17.20 5.22 12.87
N THR A 94 17.28 6.51 12.52
CA THR A 94 17.22 7.62 13.48
C THR A 94 15.78 7.90 13.92
N LEU A 95 14.81 7.74 13.02
CA LEU A 95 13.38 7.88 13.32
C LEU A 95 12.87 6.74 14.24
N ASN A 96 13.44 5.55 14.11
CA ASN A 96 13.12 4.39 14.95
C ASN A 96 13.56 4.56 16.42
N ALA A 97 14.59 5.38 16.70
CA ALA A 97 15.09 5.63 18.05
C ALA A 97 14.19 6.59 18.85
N ASP A 98 13.61 7.60 18.21
CA ASP A 98 12.71 8.58 18.86
C ASP A 98 11.33 7.99 19.19
N LEU A 99 10.89 7.04 18.36
CA LEU A 99 9.67 6.29 18.60
C LEU A 99 9.79 5.39 19.83
N ALA A 100 10.98 5.11 20.35
CA ALA A 100 11.25 4.15 21.44
C ALA A 100 10.52 4.39 22.77
N THR A 101 9.78 5.49 22.94
CA THR A 101 9.16 5.92 24.21
C THR A 101 7.61 5.87 24.29
N LYS A 102 6.87 5.58 23.21
CA LYS A 102 5.36 5.52 23.19
C LYS A 102 4.79 4.09 23.21
N SER A 103 3.49 3.79 23.12
CA SER A 103 3.05 2.38 22.94
C SER A 103 3.19 1.92 21.46
N ALA A 104 3.31 0.60 21.20
CA ALA A 104 3.60 0.07 19.85
C ALA A 104 2.52 0.40 18.79
N GLY A 105 1.24 0.42 19.18
CA GLY A 105 0.12 0.78 18.30
C GLY A 105 0.04 2.29 18.02
N GLU A 106 0.39 3.13 18.98
CA GLU A 106 0.38 4.59 18.82
C GLU A 106 1.58 5.09 17.98
N ARG A 107 2.74 4.42 18.06
CA ARG A 107 3.94 4.77 17.26
C ARG A 107 3.74 4.61 15.76
N LYS A 108 3.00 3.59 15.32
CA LYS A 108 2.94 3.22 13.90
C LYS A 108 1.95 4.08 13.09
N SER A 109 0.84 4.48 13.71
CA SER A 109 -0.18 5.34 13.09
C SER A 109 0.13 6.83 13.24
N ALA A 110 0.68 7.28 14.38
CA ALA A 110 0.94 8.70 14.62
C ALA A 110 2.21 9.22 13.93
N ALA A 111 3.20 8.35 13.65
CA ALA A 111 4.42 8.73 12.94
C ALA A 111 4.27 8.77 11.40
N SER A 112 3.23 8.13 10.88
CA SER A 112 2.90 8.07 9.45
C SER A 112 1.71 8.94 9.06
N ARG A 113 1.01 9.57 10.00
CA ARG A 113 -0.06 10.54 9.69
C ARG A 113 0.18 11.83 10.46
N VAL A 114 0.83 12.79 9.81
CA VAL A 114 1.21 14.09 10.37
C VAL A 114 0.45 15.23 9.68
N PRO A 115 0.20 16.35 10.37
CA PRO A 115 -0.39 17.52 9.73
C PRO A 115 0.61 18.19 8.77
N ALA A 116 0.10 18.68 7.63
CA ALA A 116 0.74 19.71 6.84
C ALA A 116 0.24 21.08 7.31
N TYR A 117 1.14 21.86 7.90
CA TYR A 117 0.91 23.21 8.39
C TYR A 117 0.85 24.21 7.24
N ARG A 118 -0.19 25.05 7.20
CA ARG A 118 -0.40 26.07 6.17
C ARG A 118 -0.04 27.46 6.70
N PHE A 119 0.62 28.23 5.86
CA PHE A 119 0.96 29.62 6.09
C PHE A 119 0.54 30.48 4.90
N PHE A 120 -0.01 31.64 5.16
CA PHE A 120 -0.28 32.66 4.15
C PHE A 120 0.83 33.71 4.14
N ASN A 121 1.46 33.94 2.99
CA ASN A 121 2.47 34.98 2.84
C ASN A 121 1.79 36.28 2.36
N GLY A 122 1.67 37.28 3.24
CA GLY A 122 1.04 38.56 2.91
C GLY A 122 1.80 39.42 1.90
N SER A 123 3.07 39.12 1.64
CA SER A 123 3.88 39.84 0.63
C SER A 123 3.69 39.28 -0.78
N THR A 124 3.51 37.97 -0.93
CA THR A 124 3.38 37.31 -2.24
C THR A 124 1.96 36.88 -2.58
N GLY A 125 1.07 36.78 -1.58
CA GLY A 125 -0.27 36.18 -1.72
C GLY A 125 -0.26 34.65 -1.79
N ALA A 126 0.91 34.01 -1.77
CA ALA A 126 1.06 32.57 -1.88
C ALA A 126 0.89 31.85 -0.54
N HIS A 127 0.57 30.57 -0.59
CA HIS A 127 0.55 29.69 0.58
C HIS A 127 1.81 28.82 0.61
N PHE A 128 2.28 28.54 1.82
CA PHE A 128 3.40 27.66 2.11
C PHE A 128 2.93 26.51 3.00
N TYR A 129 3.38 25.29 2.69
CA TYR A 129 2.98 24.07 3.38
C TYR A 129 4.19 23.27 3.87
N THR A 130 4.19 22.86 5.14
CA THR A 130 5.26 22.05 5.72
C THR A 130 4.74 21.03 6.73
N THR A 131 5.35 19.85 6.77
CA THR A 131 5.16 18.86 7.85
C THR A 131 6.20 19.01 8.96
N SER A 132 7.27 19.78 8.72
CA SER A 132 8.36 19.99 9.66
C SER A 132 7.92 20.97 10.76
N THR A 133 7.88 20.48 12.00
CA THR A 133 7.61 21.33 13.16
C THR A 133 8.70 22.38 13.35
N THR A 134 9.96 22.06 13.02
CA THR A 134 11.07 23.02 13.04
C THR A 134 10.91 24.11 12.00
N GLU A 135 10.53 23.77 10.76
CA GLU A 135 10.30 24.76 9.70
C GLU A 135 9.08 25.64 10.03
N ARG A 136 8.02 25.05 10.58
CA ARG A 136 6.87 25.76 11.12
C ARG A 136 7.29 26.77 12.20
N ASP A 137 8.02 26.32 13.21
CA ASP A 137 8.40 27.16 14.35
C ASP A 137 9.37 28.27 13.92
N ASN A 138 10.30 27.98 13.00
CA ASN A 138 11.20 28.98 12.43
C ASN A 138 10.45 30.02 11.58
N THR A 139 9.43 29.60 10.82
CA THR A 139 8.60 30.52 10.03
C THR A 139 7.82 31.46 10.94
N ILE A 140 7.19 30.93 12.00
CA ILE A 140 6.46 31.72 13.00
C ILE A 140 7.37 32.75 13.68
N ASN A 141 8.56 32.32 14.10
CA ASN A 141 9.43 33.15 14.93
C ASN A 141 10.26 34.16 14.14
N ASN A 142 10.60 33.87 12.88
CA ASN A 142 11.60 34.63 12.14
C ASN A 142 11.11 35.25 10.83
N LEU A 143 9.93 34.89 10.31
CA LEU A 143 9.44 35.35 9.01
C LEU A 143 8.10 36.10 9.13
N PRO A 144 8.11 37.41 9.47
CA PRO A 144 6.90 38.17 9.78
C PRO A 144 5.92 38.35 8.61
N ALA A 145 6.36 38.09 7.38
CA ALA A 145 5.48 38.11 6.20
C ALA A 145 4.50 36.92 6.16
N PHE A 146 4.75 35.86 6.96
CA PHE A 146 3.97 34.63 6.96
C PHE A 146 3.02 34.60 8.16
N SER A 147 1.72 34.46 7.88
CA SER A 147 0.68 34.21 8.88
C SER A 147 0.42 32.72 9.00
N TYR A 148 0.56 32.17 10.20
CA TYR A 148 0.26 30.76 10.46
C TYR A 148 -1.25 30.51 10.53
N GLU A 149 -1.76 29.58 9.72
CA GLU A 149 -3.19 29.27 9.61
C GLU A 149 -3.57 27.93 10.25
N GLY A 150 -2.59 27.18 10.77
CA GLY A 150 -2.82 25.87 11.38
C GLY A 150 -2.62 24.68 10.43
N PRO A 151 -2.98 23.46 10.87
CA PRO A 151 -3.03 22.28 10.02
C PRO A 151 -4.07 22.42 8.89
N ALA A 152 -3.65 22.29 7.63
CA ALA A 152 -4.58 22.30 6.49
C ALA A 152 -5.09 20.90 6.12
N PHE A 153 -4.21 19.90 6.14
CA PHE A 153 -4.53 18.51 5.82
C PHE A 153 -3.50 17.57 6.46
N TYR A 154 -3.69 16.25 6.31
CA TYR A 154 -2.79 15.24 6.88
C TYR A 154 -2.15 14.38 5.79
N VAL A 155 -0.89 14.04 5.98
CA VAL A 155 -0.03 13.30 5.04
C VAL A 155 0.88 12.35 5.79
N SER A 156 1.65 11.53 5.09
CA SER A 156 2.68 10.72 5.74
C SER A 156 4.05 11.38 5.68
N SER A 157 4.72 11.46 6.83
CA SER A 157 6.12 11.89 6.94
C SER A 157 7.11 10.78 6.60
N THR A 158 6.64 9.54 6.45
CA THR A 158 7.46 8.36 6.14
C THR A 158 6.93 7.65 4.92
N THR A 159 7.77 6.86 4.24
CA THR A 159 7.29 5.94 3.22
C THR A 159 6.31 4.97 3.85
N VAL A 160 5.14 4.85 3.23
CA VAL A 160 4.14 3.84 3.57
C VAL A 160 3.73 3.17 2.26
N PRO A 161 3.66 1.83 2.21
CA PRO A 161 3.18 1.13 1.04
C PRO A 161 1.90 1.72 0.46
N GLY A 162 1.89 1.95 -0.85
CA GLY A 162 0.72 2.50 -1.56
C GLY A 162 0.56 4.01 -1.48
N LEU A 163 1.50 4.71 -0.83
CA LEU A 163 1.69 6.15 -0.96
C LEU A 163 2.86 6.45 -1.89
N SER A 164 2.81 7.61 -2.51
CA SER A 164 3.80 8.13 -3.46
C SER A 164 4.37 9.45 -2.93
N PRO A 165 5.65 9.75 -3.23
CA PRO A 165 6.29 10.97 -2.78
C PRO A 165 5.60 12.21 -3.37
N VAL A 166 5.52 13.28 -2.59
CA VAL A 166 5.15 14.62 -3.05
C VAL A 166 6.39 15.49 -3.04
N HIS A 167 6.75 15.97 -4.21
CA HIS A 167 7.94 16.75 -4.51
C HIS A 167 7.72 18.22 -4.20
N ARG A 168 8.72 18.89 -3.60
CA ARG A 168 8.73 20.32 -3.33
C ARG A 168 9.77 21.03 -4.19
N PHE A 169 9.38 22.16 -4.77
CA PHE A 169 10.28 23.09 -5.43
C PHE A 169 10.14 24.49 -4.82
N LEU A 170 11.26 25.20 -4.70
CA LEU A 170 11.30 26.61 -4.34
C LEU A 170 11.59 27.45 -5.57
N ASN A 171 10.72 28.41 -5.88
CA ASN A 171 11.05 29.45 -6.84
C ASN A 171 11.99 30.47 -6.19
N THR A 172 13.25 30.48 -6.62
CA THR A 172 14.30 31.36 -6.06
C THR A 172 14.10 32.84 -6.37
N GLN A 173 13.22 33.19 -7.32
CA GLN A 173 12.93 34.57 -7.68
C GLN A 173 11.78 35.16 -6.85
N SER A 174 10.75 34.37 -6.55
CA SER A 174 9.55 34.85 -5.84
C SER A 174 9.40 34.32 -4.42
N GLY A 175 10.18 33.31 -4.03
CA GLY A 175 10.07 32.64 -2.72
C GLY A 175 8.83 31.76 -2.56
N VAL A 176 8.09 31.49 -3.64
CA VAL A 176 6.89 30.64 -3.62
C VAL A 176 7.26 29.18 -3.86
N HIS A 177 6.49 28.26 -3.26
CA HIS A 177 6.72 26.83 -3.39
C HIS A 177 5.76 26.20 -4.39
N PHE A 178 6.20 25.11 -5.02
CA PHE A 178 5.38 24.26 -5.87
C PHE A 178 5.44 22.81 -5.38
N TYR A 179 4.28 22.14 -5.40
CA TYR A 179 4.14 20.76 -4.93
C TYR A 179 3.49 19.88 -5.99
N THR A 180 4.07 18.72 -6.27
CA THR A 180 3.51 17.74 -7.19
C THR A 180 3.76 16.32 -6.73
N ILE A 181 2.78 15.42 -6.94
CA ILE A 181 2.96 13.98 -6.75
C ILE A 181 3.47 13.30 -8.03
N SER A 182 3.32 13.97 -9.17
CA SER A 182 3.59 13.39 -10.48
C SER A 182 5.07 13.47 -10.79
N GLU A 183 5.65 12.32 -11.12
CA GLU A 183 7.05 12.24 -11.53
C GLU A 183 7.26 12.91 -12.90
N ALA A 184 6.28 12.80 -13.81
CA ALA A 184 6.32 13.47 -15.09
C ALA A 184 6.27 15.01 -14.94
N GLU A 185 5.38 15.54 -14.08
CA GLU A 185 5.31 16.96 -13.80
C GLU A 185 6.57 17.48 -13.09
N ARG A 186 7.08 16.73 -12.11
CA ARG A 186 8.36 17.02 -11.44
C ARG A 186 9.50 17.16 -12.46
N ALA A 187 9.64 16.18 -13.36
CA ALA A 187 10.68 16.20 -14.40
C ALA A 187 10.49 17.38 -15.37
N ASN A 188 9.26 17.68 -15.78
CA ASN A 188 8.93 18.82 -16.63
C ASN A 188 9.32 20.16 -15.99
N VAL A 189 9.00 20.36 -14.71
CA VAL A 189 9.37 21.59 -13.97
C VAL A 189 10.88 21.70 -13.86
N ALA A 190 11.57 20.63 -13.43
CA ALA A 190 13.03 20.62 -13.28
C ALA A 190 13.77 20.92 -14.59
N ALA A 191 13.27 20.41 -15.72
CA ALA A 191 13.92 20.59 -17.02
C ALA A 191 13.66 21.98 -17.63
N ASN A 192 12.47 22.57 -17.41
CA ASN A 192 12.01 23.70 -18.20
C ASN A 192 11.90 25.02 -17.42
N LEU A 193 11.95 24.99 -16.08
CA LEU A 193 11.81 26.16 -15.20
C LEU A 193 13.05 26.33 -14.29
N PRO A 194 14.14 26.93 -14.80
CA PRO A 194 15.42 27.03 -14.06
C PRO A 194 15.32 27.85 -12.76
N GLN A 195 14.29 28.68 -12.60
CA GLN A 195 14.04 29.43 -11.37
C GLN A 195 13.47 28.57 -10.23
N PHE A 196 12.96 27.38 -10.51
CA PHE A 196 12.45 26.43 -9.52
C PHE A 196 13.55 25.44 -9.12
N THR A 197 14.11 25.62 -7.93
CA THR A 197 15.07 24.69 -7.35
C THR A 197 14.31 23.53 -6.70
N TYR A 198 14.64 22.30 -7.07
CA TYR A 198 14.09 21.12 -6.43
C TYR A 198 14.65 20.97 -5.02
N GLU A 199 13.77 20.91 -4.02
CA GLU A 199 14.18 20.82 -2.61
C GLU A 199 14.15 19.37 -2.11
N GLY A 200 13.36 18.48 -2.72
CA GLY A 200 13.24 17.09 -2.29
C GLY A 200 11.79 16.65 -2.06
N ILE A 201 11.63 15.54 -1.32
CA ILE A 201 10.31 14.99 -0.97
C ILE A 201 9.78 15.72 0.27
N ALA A 202 8.64 16.40 0.15
CA ALA A 202 7.97 17.10 1.25
C ALA A 202 7.29 16.14 2.23
N TYR A 203 6.62 15.14 1.69
CA TYR A 203 5.80 14.13 2.39
C TYR A 203 5.32 13.07 1.39
N TYR A 204 4.57 12.08 1.85
CA TYR A 204 3.96 11.04 1.04
C TYR A 204 2.42 11.13 1.10
N ALA A 205 1.77 10.94 -0.04
CA ALA A 205 0.32 11.00 -0.21
C ALA A 205 -0.14 9.90 -1.20
N SER A 206 -1.43 9.77 -1.50
CA SER A 206 -1.90 8.76 -2.45
C SER A 206 -2.17 9.35 -3.83
N THR A 207 -1.72 8.65 -4.86
CA THR A 207 -2.10 8.87 -6.27
C THR A 207 -3.46 8.26 -6.62
N LEU A 208 -4.03 7.45 -5.72
CA LEU A 208 -5.30 6.75 -5.92
C LEU A 208 -6.35 7.19 -4.92
N ALA A 209 -7.58 7.37 -5.40
CA ALA A 209 -8.74 7.53 -4.54
C ALA A 209 -9.01 6.26 -3.69
N GLY A 210 -9.77 6.43 -2.61
CA GLY A 210 -10.24 5.32 -1.78
C GLY A 210 -10.70 5.78 -0.40
N THR A 211 -11.25 4.85 0.38
CA THR A 211 -11.56 5.07 1.79
C THR A 211 -10.28 5.41 2.55
N GLY A 212 -10.35 6.31 3.53
CA GLY A 212 -9.16 6.84 4.20
C GLY A 212 -8.43 7.95 3.45
N TYR A 213 -8.92 8.39 2.28
CA TYR A 213 -8.28 9.46 1.51
C TYR A 213 -9.24 10.60 1.18
N THR A 214 -8.71 11.82 1.12
CA THR A 214 -9.45 13.03 0.76
C THR A 214 -8.76 13.70 -0.44
N PRO A 215 -9.48 14.13 -1.49
CA PRO A 215 -8.87 14.84 -2.60
C PRO A 215 -8.22 16.15 -2.15
N LEU A 216 -7.02 16.44 -2.65
CA LEU A 216 -6.38 17.74 -2.56
C LEU A 216 -6.54 18.46 -3.90
N TYR A 217 -7.38 19.49 -3.90
CA TYR A 217 -7.68 20.33 -5.05
C TYR A 217 -6.55 21.33 -5.30
N ARG A 218 -6.21 21.53 -6.57
CA ARG A 218 -5.13 22.41 -7.01
C ARG A 218 -5.66 23.52 -7.91
N PHE A 219 -5.13 24.72 -7.71
CA PHE A 219 -5.42 25.90 -8.52
C PHE A 219 -4.13 26.56 -8.96
N PHE A 220 -4.08 27.09 -10.18
CA PHE A 220 -2.99 27.93 -10.67
C PHE A 220 -3.39 29.41 -10.69
N VAL A 221 -2.56 30.27 -10.10
CA VAL A 221 -2.76 31.72 -10.07
C VAL A 221 -1.83 32.37 -11.10
N SER A 222 -2.32 32.52 -12.33
CA SER A 222 -1.49 32.89 -13.49
C SER A 222 -0.79 34.24 -13.37
N ALA A 223 -1.46 35.24 -12.77
CA ALA A 223 -0.88 36.56 -12.57
C ALA A 223 0.33 36.58 -11.62
N GLN A 224 0.45 35.58 -10.75
CA GLN A 224 1.46 35.52 -9.68
C GLN A 224 2.40 34.30 -9.80
N GLY A 225 2.07 33.34 -10.68
CA GLY A 225 2.93 32.22 -11.03
C GLY A 225 3.09 31.18 -9.90
N PHE A 226 2.06 30.97 -9.08
CA PHE A 226 2.06 29.96 -8.02
C PHE A 226 0.80 29.10 -8.01
N HIS A 227 0.81 28.05 -7.18
CA HIS A 227 -0.32 27.16 -6.98
C HIS A 227 -0.91 27.30 -5.58
N PHE A 228 -2.22 27.08 -5.48
CA PHE A 228 -2.96 26.98 -4.22
C PHE A 228 -3.52 25.57 -4.06
N TYR A 229 -3.51 25.06 -2.83
CA TYR A 229 -3.93 23.69 -2.51
C TYR A 229 -4.92 23.66 -1.34
N THR A 230 -6.00 22.90 -1.50
CA THR A 230 -6.99 22.69 -0.42
C THR A 230 -7.63 21.31 -0.50
N ASN A 231 -7.87 20.67 0.64
CA ASN A 231 -8.70 19.46 0.71
C ASN A 231 -10.15 19.78 1.15
N SER A 232 -10.47 21.07 1.33
CA SER A 232 -11.82 21.53 1.68
C SER A 232 -12.65 21.71 0.41
N LEU A 233 -13.70 20.89 0.27
CA LEU A 233 -14.66 21.01 -0.82
C LEU A 233 -15.31 22.40 -0.86
N ALA A 234 -15.65 22.95 0.30
CA ALA A 234 -16.27 24.26 0.43
C ALA A 234 -15.32 25.40 0.03
N GLU A 235 -14.03 25.31 0.41
CA GLU A 235 -13.02 26.31 0.03
C GLU A 235 -12.80 26.26 -1.49
N ARG A 236 -12.71 25.07 -2.08
CA ARG A 236 -12.64 24.88 -3.54
C ARG A 236 -13.82 25.56 -4.24
N ASP A 237 -15.05 25.28 -3.83
CA ASP A 237 -16.26 25.80 -4.48
C ASP A 237 -16.37 27.32 -4.32
N THR A 238 -15.93 27.84 -3.17
CA THR A 238 -15.85 29.28 -2.93
C THR A 238 -14.84 29.93 -3.87
N ILE A 239 -13.64 29.37 -4.03
CA ILE A 239 -12.60 29.91 -4.92
C ILE A 239 -13.10 29.90 -6.37
N ILE A 240 -13.67 28.80 -6.84
CA ILE A 240 -14.22 28.68 -8.21
C ILE A 240 -15.28 29.73 -8.48
N SER A 241 -16.16 30.01 -7.51
CA SER A 241 -17.28 30.94 -7.69
C SER A 241 -16.91 32.42 -7.49
N THR A 242 -15.86 32.72 -6.72
CA THR A 242 -15.57 34.10 -6.28
C THR A 242 -14.24 34.67 -6.77
N LEU A 243 -13.27 33.82 -7.15
CA LEU A 243 -11.90 34.24 -7.47
C LEU A 243 -11.50 33.82 -8.90
N PRO A 244 -11.89 34.57 -9.94
CA PRO A 244 -11.63 34.21 -11.35
C PRO A 244 -10.13 34.16 -11.71
N GLN A 245 -9.25 34.75 -10.91
CA GLN A 245 -7.79 34.68 -11.07
C GLN A 245 -7.19 33.33 -10.65
N TYR A 246 -7.96 32.45 -10.01
CA TYR A 246 -7.57 31.10 -9.63
C TYR A 246 -8.13 30.12 -10.68
N SER A 247 -7.26 29.61 -11.54
CA SER A 247 -7.63 28.58 -12.52
C SER A 247 -7.67 27.22 -11.84
N TYR A 248 -8.84 26.59 -11.78
CA TYR A 248 -8.97 25.26 -11.20
C TYR A 248 -8.32 24.20 -12.10
N GLU A 249 -7.39 23.43 -11.54
CA GLU A 249 -6.63 22.39 -12.27
C GLU A 249 -7.10 20.97 -11.92
N GLY A 250 -8.11 20.83 -11.06
CA GLY A 250 -8.63 19.53 -10.63
C GLY A 250 -7.98 19.02 -9.35
N ILE A 251 -7.91 17.70 -9.24
CA ILE A 251 -7.28 17.00 -8.11
C ILE A 251 -5.78 16.89 -8.39
N GLY A 252 -4.96 17.43 -7.49
CA GLY A 252 -3.52 17.25 -7.53
C GLY A 252 -3.12 15.84 -7.09
N TYR A 253 -3.67 15.37 -5.97
CA TYR A 253 -3.50 14.02 -5.40
C TYR A 253 -4.45 13.84 -4.20
N TYR A 254 -4.36 12.72 -3.47
CA TYR A 254 -5.21 12.43 -2.32
C TYR A 254 -4.42 12.40 -1.00
N VAL A 255 -4.85 13.17 -0.01
CA VAL A 255 -4.27 13.28 1.33
C VAL A 255 -4.97 12.36 2.33
N LEU A 256 -4.40 12.15 3.52
CA LEU A 256 -4.87 11.16 4.49
C LEU A 256 -6.11 11.67 5.26
N GLY A 257 -7.24 10.97 5.09
CA GLY A 257 -8.48 11.18 5.84
C GLY A 257 -8.31 10.84 7.33
N SER A 258 -9.30 11.21 8.15
CA SER A 258 -9.30 10.89 9.59
C SER A 258 -9.49 9.39 9.88
N ASP A 259 -10.08 8.67 8.94
CA ASP A 259 -10.32 7.23 8.91
C ASP A 259 -9.17 6.45 8.28
N TRP A 260 -8.10 7.13 7.82
CA TRP A 260 -6.94 6.45 7.27
C TRP A 260 -6.27 5.54 8.29
N GLN A 261 -5.96 4.32 7.88
CA GLN A 261 -5.22 3.35 8.66
C GLN A 261 -4.00 2.89 7.89
N THR A 262 -2.88 2.70 8.60
CA THR A 262 -1.68 2.13 8.02
C THR A 262 -1.98 0.69 7.57
N PRO A 263 -1.71 0.32 6.31
CA PRO A 263 -1.87 -1.06 5.84
C PRO A 263 -1.11 -2.04 6.73
N ALA A 264 -1.81 -3.05 7.26
CA ALA A 264 -1.20 -4.02 8.17
C ALA A 264 -1.93 -5.36 8.15
N VAL A 265 -1.15 -6.42 8.36
CA VAL A 265 -1.64 -7.77 8.65
C VAL A 265 -1.17 -8.15 10.05
N PRO A 266 -2.06 -8.59 10.95
CA PRO A 266 -1.65 -9.09 12.26
C PRO A 266 -0.64 -10.25 12.13
N HIS A 267 0.34 -10.29 13.03
CA HIS A 267 1.20 -11.46 13.19
C HIS A 267 0.35 -12.71 13.44
N THR A 268 0.87 -13.89 13.14
CA THR A 268 0.19 -15.17 13.38
C THR A 268 0.15 -15.59 14.84
N GLY A 269 0.77 -14.82 15.74
CA GLY A 269 1.00 -15.20 17.14
C GLY A 269 2.18 -16.16 17.36
N ILE A 270 2.73 -16.77 16.31
CA ILE A 270 3.90 -17.67 16.41
C ILE A 270 5.01 -17.01 17.22
N LYS A 271 5.57 -17.75 18.18
CA LYS A 271 6.56 -17.23 19.14
C LYS A 271 7.97 -17.35 18.60
N ASN A 272 8.89 -16.59 19.19
CA ASN A 272 10.33 -16.71 18.92
C ASN A 272 10.95 -18.03 19.42
N THR A 273 10.14 -18.94 19.96
CA THR A 273 10.47 -20.31 20.34
C THR A 273 9.95 -21.35 19.35
N GLN A 274 9.43 -20.92 18.19
CA GLN A 274 8.69 -21.77 17.25
C GLN A 274 9.28 -21.71 15.83
N CYS A 275 10.60 -21.93 15.70
CA CYS A 275 11.28 -22.01 14.41
C CYS A 275 11.79 -23.42 14.12
N TYR A 276 11.84 -23.79 12.84
CA TYR A 276 12.44 -25.05 12.38
C TYR A 276 13.96 -24.95 12.28
N THR A 277 14.60 -26.11 12.41
CA THR A 277 16.01 -26.35 12.08
C THR A 277 16.10 -27.26 10.87
N VAL A 278 17.29 -27.33 10.26
CA VAL A 278 17.57 -28.24 9.14
C VAL A 278 17.29 -29.69 9.53
N GLY A 279 16.54 -30.41 8.70
CA GLY A 279 16.22 -31.83 8.83
C GLY A 279 15.31 -32.19 10.01
N SER A 280 14.68 -31.21 10.69
CA SER A 280 13.86 -31.47 11.88
C SER A 280 12.49 -30.82 11.84
N ASN A 281 11.51 -31.52 12.40
CA ASN A 281 10.18 -30.99 12.69
C ASN A 281 10.08 -30.41 14.11
N THR A 282 11.10 -30.61 14.95
CA THR A 282 11.11 -30.07 16.31
C THR A 282 11.39 -28.58 16.26
N LEU A 283 10.52 -27.81 16.90
CA LEU A 283 10.65 -26.36 16.97
C LEU A 283 11.67 -25.93 18.03
N VAL A 284 12.47 -24.92 17.68
CA VAL A 284 13.51 -24.34 18.52
C VAL A 284 13.35 -22.83 18.65
N LYS A 285 14.16 -22.23 19.52
CA LYS A 285 14.33 -20.77 19.60
C LYS A 285 14.89 -20.23 18.29
N CYS A 286 14.23 -19.23 17.73
CA CYS A 286 14.55 -18.66 16.43
C CYS A 286 15.94 -18.02 16.39
N PHE A 287 16.33 -17.33 17.46
CA PHE A 287 17.61 -16.60 17.55
C PHE A 287 18.79 -17.45 18.07
N THR A 288 18.69 -18.78 18.04
CA THR A 288 19.86 -19.67 18.25
C THR A 288 20.52 -19.97 16.91
N ALA A 289 21.76 -20.48 16.95
CA ALA A 289 22.48 -20.88 15.74
C ALA A 289 21.66 -21.88 14.90
N GLU A 290 20.97 -22.83 15.53
CA GLU A 290 20.15 -23.81 14.83
C GLU A 290 18.93 -23.18 14.16
N GLY A 291 18.22 -22.26 14.85
CA GLY A 291 17.05 -21.57 14.32
C GLY A 291 17.35 -20.63 13.15
N LEU A 292 18.53 -20.00 13.17
CA LEU A 292 19.01 -19.13 12.08
C LEU A 292 19.51 -19.91 10.86
N THR A 293 19.97 -21.15 11.04
CA THR A 293 20.63 -21.94 9.99
C THR A 293 19.67 -22.36 8.88
N LEU A 294 18.42 -22.70 9.18
CA LEU A 294 17.47 -23.07 8.14
C LEU A 294 17.03 -21.83 7.33
N ASN A 295 16.45 -20.85 8.04
CA ASN A 295 16.00 -19.58 7.49
C ASN A 295 15.81 -18.59 8.65
N ASN A 296 16.45 -17.42 8.57
CA ASN A 296 16.41 -16.35 9.59
C ASN A 296 15.21 -15.39 9.45
N ARG A 297 14.20 -15.76 8.63
CA ARG A 297 12.98 -15.00 8.33
C ARG A 297 11.72 -15.88 8.42
N GLN A 298 11.79 -16.97 9.18
CA GLN A 298 10.60 -17.76 9.54
C GLN A 298 9.60 -16.91 10.33
N ASP A 299 8.37 -17.39 10.49
CA ASP A 299 7.30 -16.66 11.18
C ASP A 299 7.72 -16.24 12.60
N GLY A 300 8.29 -17.15 13.39
CA GLY A 300 8.79 -16.84 14.74
C GLY A 300 9.99 -15.88 14.81
N HIS A 301 10.65 -15.54 13.70
CA HIS A 301 11.66 -14.46 13.69
C HIS A 301 11.02 -13.07 13.66
N ARG A 302 9.72 -12.98 13.32
CA ARG A 302 9.01 -11.75 12.98
C ARG A 302 7.98 -11.35 14.04
N THR A 303 8.17 -11.77 15.29
CA THR A 303 7.21 -11.50 16.38
C THR A 303 7.00 -10.02 16.69
N GLN A 304 7.87 -9.13 16.21
CA GLN A 304 7.75 -7.68 16.33
C GLN A 304 6.97 -7.04 15.16
N ASP A 305 6.73 -7.79 14.08
CA ASP A 305 5.99 -7.32 12.92
C ASP A 305 4.49 -7.42 13.24
N ASN A 306 3.84 -6.29 13.53
CA ASN A 306 2.41 -6.22 13.82
C ASN A 306 1.95 -7.26 14.87
N PRO A 307 2.55 -7.31 16.08
CA PRO A 307 2.15 -8.28 17.09
C PRO A 307 0.65 -8.16 17.36
N MET A 308 -0.03 -9.32 17.48
CA MET A 308 -1.46 -9.32 17.80
C MET A 308 -1.67 -8.57 19.12
N SER A 309 -2.43 -7.48 19.08
CA SER A 309 -2.64 -6.58 20.20
C SER A 309 -4.09 -6.13 20.21
N TYR A 310 -4.67 -6.10 21.41
CA TYR A 310 -6.07 -5.76 21.60
C TYR A 310 -6.22 -4.84 22.81
N SER A 311 -7.07 -3.83 22.67
CA SER A 311 -7.32 -2.82 23.70
C SER A 311 -8.81 -2.62 23.94
N ALA A 312 -9.14 -1.99 25.06
CA ALA A 312 -10.52 -1.59 25.36
C ALA A 312 -10.97 -0.49 24.39
N VAL A 313 -12.23 -0.53 23.99
CA VAL A 313 -12.86 0.62 23.32
C VAL A 313 -13.11 1.71 24.37
N ALA A 314 -12.76 2.96 24.05
CA ALA A 314 -12.92 4.08 24.99
C ALA A 314 -14.36 4.14 25.54
N GLY A 315 -14.49 4.14 26.87
CA GLY A 315 -15.79 4.17 27.55
C GLY A 315 -16.50 2.82 27.67
N HIS A 316 -15.90 1.71 27.21
CA HIS A 316 -16.52 0.38 27.23
C HIS A 316 -15.59 -0.68 27.85
N ALA A 317 -16.20 -1.67 28.51
CA ALA A 317 -15.46 -2.78 29.09
C ALA A 317 -14.98 -3.76 28.01
N THR A 318 -13.83 -4.39 28.23
CA THR A 318 -13.28 -5.44 27.35
C THR A 318 -14.17 -6.69 27.28
N SER A 319 -15.11 -6.85 28.21
CA SER A 319 -16.13 -7.91 28.19
C SER A 319 -17.27 -7.65 27.20
N ASP A 320 -17.38 -6.42 26.66
CA ASP A 320 -18.42 -6.07 25.70
C ASP A 320 -17.89 -6.08 24.27
N CYS A 321 -16.78 -5.39 24.05
CA CYS A 321 -16.10 -5.30 22.76
C CYS A 321 -14.62 -5.01 22.94
N LEU A 322 -13.84 -5.34 21.91
CA LEU A 322 -12.39 -5.14 21.89
C LEU A 322 -11.97 -4.47 20.59
N ARG A 323 -11.02 -3.55 20.67
CA ARG A 323 -10.34 -3.00 19.51
C ARG A 323 -9.11 -3.84 19.20
N ASP A 324 -8.92 -4.21 17.93
CA ASP A 324 -7.66 -4.72 17.40
C ASP A 324 -6.74 -3.52 17.10
N ASP A 325 -5.59 -3.45 17.77
CA ASP A 325 -4.67 -2.32 17.63
C ASP A 325 -3.84 -2.37 16.33
N VAL A 326 -3.85 -3.50 15.63
CA VAL A 326 -3.17 -3.66 14.34
C VAL A 326 -4.08 -3.19 13.20
N THR A 327 -5.33 -3.66 13.18
CA THR A 327 -6.27 -3.40 12.08
C THR A 327 -7.23 -2.24 12.38
N GLY A 328 -7.32 -1.80 13.63
CA GLY A 328 -8.30 -0.81 14.08
C GLY A 328 -9.74 -1.30 14.07
N LEU A 329 -10.01 -2.56 13.70
CA LEU A 329 -11.33 -3.18 13.77
C LEU A 329 -11.78 -3.33 15.21
N VAL A 330 -13.09 -3.30 15.43
CA VAL A 330 -13.69 -3.56 16.74
C VAL A 330 -14.52 -4.82 16.68
N TRP A 331 -14.32 -5.69 17.66
CA TRP A 331 -14.86 -7.04 17.71
C TRP A 331 -15.83 -7.20 18.87
N GLU A 332 -16.90 -7.95 18.62
CA GLU A 332 -17.82 -8.41 19.65
C GLU A 332 -17.09 -9.37 20.60
N VAL A 333 -17.29 -9.20 21.91
CA VAL A 333 -16.94 -10.21 22.92
C VAL A 333 -18.20 -10.94 23.36
N LYS A 334 -18.14 -12.27 23.48
CA LYS A 334 -19.30 -13.08 23.84
C LYS A 334 -19.51 -13.05 25.36
N GLN A 335 -20.71 -13.39 25.78
CA GLN A 335 -21.10 -13.46 27.20
C GLN A 335 -21.55 -14.87 27.58
N THR A 336 -21.75 -15.14 28.87
CA THR A 336 -22.38 -16.36 29.38
C THR A 336 -23.82 -16.08 29.86
N GLY A 337 -24.64 -17.12 29.95
CA GLY A 337 -26.02 -17.02 30.42
C GLY A 337 -27.05 -16.79 29.30
N PRO A 338 -28.33 -16.53 29.65
CA PRO A 338 -29.43 -16.41 28.70
C PRO A 338 -29.53 -15.01 28.10
N VAL A 339 -28.41 -14.52 27.55
CA VAL A 339 -28.33 -13.22 26.87
C VAL A 339 -28.18 -13.43 25.36
N ILE A 340 -28.59 -12.44 24.57
CA ILE A 340 -28.55 -12.52 23.10
C ILE A 340 -27.13 -12.80 22.56
N ARG A 341 -26.09 -12.28 23.22
CA ARG A 341 -24.67 -12.51 22.89
C ARG A 341 -24.05 -13.75 23.55
N SER A 342 -24.87 -14.70 24.00
CA SER A 342 -24.39 -15.88 24.70
C SER A 342 -23.45 -16.72 23.83
N VAL A 343 -22.40 -17.25 24.45
CA VAL A 343 -21.38 -18.10 23.82
C VAL A 343 -21.96 -19.37 23.20
N ASP A 344 -23.12 -19.85 23.69
CA ASP A 344 -23.75 -21.09 23.22
C ASP A 344 -24.78 -20.86 22.09
N GLN A 345 -25.00 -19.60 21.67
CA GLN A 345 -25.93 -19.28 20.58
C GLN A 345 -25.34 -19.66 19.22
N THR A 346 -26.20 -20.23 18.37
CA THR A 346 -25.83 -20.61 16.99
C THR A 346 -26.91 -20.17 16.02
N PHE A 347 -26.50 -19.87 14.79
CA PHE A 347 -27.33 -19.20 13.80
C PHE A 347 -27.16 -19.82 12.41
N THR A 348 -28.22 -19.75 11.61
CA THR A 348 -28.15 -19.95 10.15
C THR A 348 -27.64 -18.68 9.45
N ASN A 349 -27.47 -18.72 8.12
CA ASN A 349 -27.16 -17.55 7.30
C ASN A 349 -27.96 -17.54 5.98
N LEU A 350 -29.28 -17.59 6.12
CA LEU A 350 -30.26 -17.58 5.05
C LEU A 350 -30.63 -16.17 4.61
N GLY A 351 -30.35 -15.14 5.42
CA GLY A 351 -30.66 -13.75 5.09
C GLY A 351 -32.15 -13.42 5.20
N ASN A 352 -32.87 -14.10 6.09
CA ASN A 352 -34.33 -14.03 6.22
C ASN A 352 -34.81 -13.09 7.35
N GLY A 353 -33.90 -12.43 8.07
CA GLY A 353 -34.19 -11.49 9.15
C GLY A 353 -34.71 -12.11 10.44
N MET A 354 -34.74 -13.44 10.58
CA MET A 354 -35.20 -14.11 11.80
C MET A 354 -34.14 -14.11 12.91
N ASP A 355 -34.57 -14.15 14.17
CA ASP A 355 -33.68 -14.12 15.35
C ASP A 355 -32.69 -15.29 15.42
N ASN A 356 -33.00 -16.42 14.78
CA ASN A 356 -32.13 -17.59 14.68
C ASN A 356 -31.20 -17.56 13.44
N ASP A 357 -31.20 -16.46 12.71
CA ASP A 357 -30.38 -16.23 11.53
C ASP A 357 -29.35 -15.14 11.78
N ALA A 358 -28.21 -15.20 11.11
CA ALA A 358 -27.16 -14.19 11.22
C ALA A 358 -27.68 -12.78 10.88
N SER A 359 -28.60 -12.66 9.91
CA SER A 359 -29.19 -11.37 9.56
C SER A 359 -30.01 -10.76 10.70
N GLY A 360 -30.82 -11.56 11.40
CA GLY A 360 -31.55 -11.09 12.59
C GLY A 360 -30.63 -10.80 13.77
N TYR A 361 -29.60 -11.61 13.98
CA TYR A 361 -28.60 -11.38 15.03
C TYR A 361 -27.85 -10.05 14.84
N VAL A 362 -27.40 -9.77 13.62
CA VAL A 362 -26.74 -8.50 13.26
C VAL A 362 -27.68 -7.32 13.49
N ALA A 363 -28.94 -7.40 13.05
CA ALA A 363 -29.93 -6.36 13.27
C ALA A 363 -30.16 -6.10 14.77
N ALA A 364 -30.23 -7.15 15.58
CA ALA A 364 -30.40 -7.03 17.02
C ALA A 364 -29.21 -6.34 17.70
N MET A 365 -27.96 -6.64 17.28
CA MET A 365 -26.77 -5.99 17.84
C MET A 365 -26.69 -4.51 17.46
N ASN A 366 -27.11 -4.18 16.24
CA ASN A 366 -27.17 -2.80 15.77
C ASN A 366 -28.27 -1.99 16.48
N ASN A 367 -29.43 -2.60 16.73
CA ASN A 367 -30.50 -1.97 17.52
C ASN A 367 -30.12 -1.80 19.00
N LEU A 368 -29.33 -2.72 19.56
CA LEU A 368 -28.78 -2.60 20.92
C LEU A 368 -27.79 -1.44 21.04
N GLY A 369 -27.17 -1.01 19.94
CA GLY A 369 -26.09 -0.04 19.97
C GLY A 369 -24.88 -0.60 20.72
N LEU A 370 -24.51 -1.87 20.48
CA LEU A 370 -23.42 -2.52 21.22
C LEU A 370 -22.15 -1.68 21.17
N CYS A 371 -21.63 -1.32 22.35
CA CYS A 371 -20.51 -0.38 22.52
C CYS A 371 -20.71 1.00 21.86
N GLY A 372 -21.95 1.49 21.81
CA GLY A 372 -22.30 2.75 21.18
C GLY A 372 -22.36 2.71 19.65
N PHE A 373 -22.33 1.51 19.05
CA PHE A 373 -22.24 1.34 17.59
C PHE A 373 -23.39 0.53 17.00
N ASN A 374 -23.74 0.86 15.75
CA ASN A 374 -24.90 0.33 15.03
C ASN A 374 -24.57 -0.15 13.59
N ASP A 375 -23.29 -0.37 13.32
CA ASP A 375 -22.71 -0.80 12.03
C ASP A 375 -21.97 -2.14 12.15
N TRP A 376 -22.39 -2.99 13.09
CA TRP A 376 -21.90 -4.36 13.25
C TRP A 376 -22.29 -5.22 12.05
N ARG A 377 -21.38 -6.13 11.67
CA ARG A 377 -21.54 -7.07 10.56
C ARG A 377 -20.82 -8.39 10.84
N LEU A 378 -21.12 -9.40 10.01
CA LEU A 378 -20.25 -10.57 9.94
C LEU A 378 -18.86 -10.18 9.41
N PRO A 379 -17.78 -10.79 9.92
CA PRO A 379 -16.44 -10.59 9.42
C PRO A 379 -16.23 -11.36 8.12
N SER A 380 -15.41 -10.82 7.23
CA SER A 380 -14.81 -11.59 6.13
C SER A 380 -13.87 -12.67 6.66
N VAL A 381 -13.48 -13.61 5.79
CA VAL A 381 -12.45 -14.62 6.12
C VAL A 381 -11.17 -13.95 6.63
N GLU A 382 -10.70 -12.90 5.96
CA GLU A 382 -9.44 -12.24 6.27
C GLU A 382 -9.47 -11.56 7.63
N GLU A 383 -10.59 -10.90 7.95
CA GLU A 383 -10.80 -10.28 9.26
C GLU A 383 -10.84 -11.32 10.37
N LEU A 384 -11.64 -12.37 10.21
CA LEU A 384 -11.79 -13.40 11.25
C LEU A 384 -10.52 -14.23 11.41
N GLN A 385 -9.78 -14.47 10.34
CA GLN A 385 -8.47 -15.12 10.42
C GLN A 385 -7.43 -14.21 11.06
N GLY A 386 -7.57 -12.88 10.91
CA GLY A 386 -6.73 -11.87 11.54
C GLY A 386 -6.60 -12.02 13.06
N ILE A 387 -7.64 -12.53 13.74
CA ILE A 387 -7.63 -12.73 15.20
C ILE A 387 -7.16 -14.13 15.64
N VAL A 388 -6.83 -15.03 14.70
CA VAL A 388 -6.37 -16.39 15.01
C VAL A 388 -4.91 -16.38 15.49
N ASP A 389 -4.66 -16.95 16.66
CA ASP A 389 -3.34 -17.29 17.21
C ASP A 389 -2.93 -18.71 16.80
N TYR A 390 -2.05 -18.79 15.80
CA TYR A 390 -1.50 -20.05 15.30
C TYR A 390 -0.42 -20.65 16.23
N SER A 391 0.04 -19.93 17.27
CA SER A 391 1.05 -20.46 18.22
C SER A 391 0.53 -21.61 19.07
N VAL A 392 -0.79 -21.73 19.18
CA VAL A 392 -1.48 -22.76 19.96
C VAL A 392 -2.34 -23.70 19.08
N SER A 393 -2.21 -23.61 17.75
CA SER A 393 -2.98 -24.41 16.79
C SER A 393 -2.85 -25.91 17.05
N GLY A 394 -3.98 -26.62 17.06
CA GLY A 394 -4.03 -28.07 17.30
C GLY A 394 -3.94 -28.46 18.78
N GLY A 395 -3.92 -27.49 19.69
CA GLY A 395 -4.01 -27.70 21.14
C GLY A 395 -5.44 -27.84 21.66
N ALA A 396 -5.58 -28.00 22.98
CA ALA A 396 -6.88 -28.12 23.65
C ALA A 396 -7.60 -26.77 23.89
N ALA A 397 -6.95 -25.65 23.59
CA ALA A 397 -7.49 -24.31 23.78
C ALA A 397 -7.96 -23.71 22.45
N SER A 398 -8.83 -22.69 22.53
CA SER A 398 -9.20 -21.93 21.36
C SER A 398 -7.99 -21.21 20.75
N THR A 399 -7.90 -21.16 19.43
CA THR A 399 -6.86 -20.43 18.70
C THR A 399 -7.16 -18.94 18.58
N ILE A 400 -7.83 -18.32 19.54
CA ILE A 400 -7.90 -16.86 19.64
C ILE A 400 -7.46 -16.44 21.04
N SER A 401 -6.95 -15.21 21.16
CA SER A 401 -6.44 -14.69 22.43
C SER A 401 -7.50 -14.79 23.53
N SER A 402 -7.09 -15.18 24.74
CA SER A 402 -7.98 -15.33 25.89
C SER A 402 -8.65 -14.02 26.33
N ILE A 403 -8.16 -12.87 25.85
CA ILE A 403 -8.82 -11.58 26.03
C ILE A 403 -10.22 -11.55 25.38
N PHE A 404 -10.43 -12.33 24.31
CA PHE A 404 -11.75 -12.65 23.79
C PHE A 404 -12.43 -13.65 24.74
N SER A 405 -12.87 -13.15 25.90
CA SER A 405 -13.53 -13.97 26.90
C SER A 405 -14.73 -14.71 26.31
N HIS A 406 -15.01 -15.89 26.87
CA HIS A 406 -16.17 -16.71 26.52
C HIS A 406 -16.21 -17.12 25.04
N THR A 407 -15.10 -17.67 24.54
CA THR A 407 -15.05 -18.19 23.17
C THR A 407 -15.25 -19.70 23.17
N LYS A 408 -16.24 -20.16 22.40
CA LYS A 408 -16.42 -21.59 22.14
C LYS A 408 -15.34 -22.10 21.20
N ILE A 409 -14.83 -23.28 21.48
CA ILE A 409 -14.01 -24.05 20.54
C ILE A 409 -14.94 -24.66 19.48
N ALA A 410 -15.12 -23.96 18.36
CA ALA A 410 -16.05 -24.34 17.29
C ALA A 410 -15.73 -23.61 15.99
N THR A 411 -16.53 -23.85 14.95
CA THR A 411 -16.47 -23.10 13.70
C THR A 411 -17.30 -21.81 13.80
N TYR A 412 -16.67 -20.70 13.45
CA TYR A 412 -17.30 -19.38 13.37
C TYR A 412 -17.49 -18.98 11.92
N ARG A 413 -18.72 -18.57 11.58
CA ARG A 413 -19.08 -18.20 10.19
C ARG A 413 -18.56 -16.82 9.82
N THR A 414 -18.23 -16.66 8.54
CA THR A 414 -17.81 -15.40 7.92
C THR A 414 -18.88 -14.89 6.94
N SER A 415 -18.74 -13.66 6.45
CA SER A 415 -19.54 -13.10 5.36
C SER A 415 -19.09 -13.60 3.97
N SER A 416 -17.98 -14.33 3.87
CA SER A 416 -17.38 -14.74 2.61
C SER A 416 -18.07 -15.98 2.04
N PRO A 417 -18.59 -15.94 0.80
CA PRO A 417 -19.24 -17.11 0.20
C PRO A 417 -18.22 -18.20 -0.16
N ALA A 418 -18.60 -19.45 0.07
CA ALA A 418 -17.90 -20.65 -0.41
C ALA A 418 -18.58 -21.27 -1.64
N GLY A 419 -19.58 -20.58 -2.17
CA GLY A 419 -20.44 -21.00 -3.28
C GLY A 419 -21.85 -20.41 -3.12
N PRO A 420 -22.80 -20.73 -4.02
CA PRO A 420 -24.14 -20.17 -3.97
C PRO A 420 -24.90 -20.50 -2.66
N THR A 421 -24.69 -21.70 -2.13
CA THR A 421 -25.43 -22.27 -0.99
C THR A 421 -24.57 -22.48 0.26
N ALA A 422 -23.30 -22.07 0.24
CA ALA A 422 -22.35 -22.30 1.30
C ALA A 422 -21.55 -21.04 1.62
N ASP A 423 -21.12 -20.90 2.88
CA ASP A 423 -20.22 -19.85 3.33
C ASP A 423 -18.96 -20.47 3.95
N TRP A 424 -17.91 -19.65 4.00
CA TRP A 424 -16.71 -19.99 4.74
C TRP A 424 -16.91 -19.77 6.24
N GLY A 425 -16.33 -20.67 7.03
CA GLY A 425 -16.12 -20.51 8.45
C GLY A 425 -14.71 -20.88 8.87
N ILE A 426 -14.29 -20.41 10.04
CA ILE A 426 -12.97 -20.68 10.61
C ILE A 426 -13.14 -21.55 11.85
N TYR A 427 -12.41 -22.66 11.90
CA TYR A 427 -12.44 -23.56 13.02
C TYR A 427 -11.44 -23.12 14.11
N PHE A 428 -11.95 -22.61 15.25
CA PHE A 428 -11.14 -22.04 16.33
C PHE A 428 -10.37 -23.07 17.21
N VAL A 429 -10.06 -24.25 16.67
CA VAL A 429 -9.05 -25.20 17.20
C VAL A 429 -7.75 -25.12 16.41
N SER A 430 -7.86 -24.94 15.10
CA SER A 430 -6.71 -24.95 14.19
C SER A 430 -6.52 -23.61 13.48
N GLY A 431 -7.58 -22.84 13.27
CA GLY A 431 -7.57 -21.72 12.34
C GLY A 431 -7.79 -22.12 10.88
N ALA A 432 -8.14 -23.39 10.62
CA ALA A 432 -8.43 -23.88 9.28
C ALA A 432 -9.76 -23.34 8.76
N LEU A 433 -9.81 -23.10 7.45
CA LEU A 433 -11.03 -22.73 6.75
C LEU A 433 -11.87 -23.95 6.42
N GLN A 434 -13.18 -23.80 6.53
CA GLN A 434 -14.14 -24.85 6.25
C GLN A 434 -15.38 -24.27 5.55
N ALA A 435 -15.86 -24.96 4.52
CA ALA A 435 -17.08 -24.59 3.80
C ALA A 435 -18.28 -25.38 4.35
N PHE A 436 -19.39 -24.69 4.62
CA PHE A 436 -20.61 -25.33 5.10
C PHE A 436 -21.86 -24.65 4.55
N SER A 437 -22.96 -25.39 4.54
CA SER A 437 -24.26 -24.90 4.07
C SER A 437 -24.73 -23.67 4.86
N LYS A 438 -25.40 -22.75 4.16
CA LYS A 438 -26.07 -21.58 4.75
C LYS A 438 -27.14 -21.94 5.78
N ASN A 439 -27.70 -23.15 5.73
CA ASN A 439 -28.68 -23.64 6.70
C ASN A 439 -28.07 -24.28 7.96
N SER A 440 -26.75 -24.47 8.01
CA SER A 440 -26.10 -25.09 9.16
C SER A 440 -25.97 -24.11 10.32
N LEU A 441 -26.36 -24.54 11.52
CA LEU A 441 -26.20 -23.77 12.75
C LEU A 441 -24.71 -23.63 13.08
N THR A 442 -24.26 -22.38 13.23
CA THR A 442 -22.84 -22.03 13.43
C THR A 442 -22.71 -20.90 14.44
N TYR A 443 -21.52 -20.77 15.04
CA TYR A 443 -21.24 -19.65 15.96
C TYR A 443 -20.92 -18.38 15.16
N LEU A 444 -21.29 -17.23 15.72
CA LEU A 444 -21.01 -15.91 15.14
C LEU A 444 -20.19 -15.07 16.12
N ARG A 445 -19.32 -14.24 15.56
CA ARG A 445 -18.67 -13.12 16.24
C ARG A 445 -18.71 -11.93 15.30
N LEU A 446 -19.36 -10.85 15.71
CA LEU A 446 -19.47 -9.68 14.87
C LEU A 446 -18.19 -8.82 14.92
N VAL A 447 -17.98 -8.10 13.83
CA VAL A 447 -16.93 -7.09 13.69
C VAL A 447 -17.56 -5.80 13.20
N ARG A 448 -16.90 -4.68 13.47
CA ARG A 448 -17.18 -3.40 12.85
C ARG A 448 -15.89 -2.69 12.44
N GLY A 449 -16.05 -1.74 11.53
CA GLY A 449 -14.97 -1.04 10.86
C GLY A 449 -15.24 -0.97 9.36
N ALA A 450 -14.73 0.08 8.72
CA ALA A 450 -14.93 0.29 7.30
C ALA A 450 -14.32 -0.87 6.50
N PRO A 451 -15.09 -1.54 5.62
CA PRO A 451 -14.48 -2.47 4.67
C PRO A 451 -13.53 -1.68 3.78
N TRP A 452 -12.42 -2.30 3.41
CA TRP A 452 -11.47 -1.68 2.50
C TRP A 452 -12.14 -1.49 1.12
N THR A 453 -12.09 -0.28 0.55
CA THR A 453 -12.64 0.02 -0.78
C THR A 453 -11.61 0.75 -1.64
N GLY A 454 -11.53 0.39 -2.92
CA GLY A 454 -10.70 1.08 -3.92
C GLY A 454 -9.96 0.10 -4.81
N GLN A 455 -8.96 0.59 -5.55
CA GLN A 455 -8.02 -0.25 -6.28
C GLN A 455 -6.94 -0.79 -5.35
N ARG A 456 -6.85 -2.12 -5.20
CA ARG A 456 -6.07 -2.78 -4.13
C ARG A 456 -4.62 -2.93 -4.49
N TYR A 457 -4.40 -3.36 -5.72
CA TYR A 457 -3.12 -3.77 -6.23
C TYR A 457 -2.53 -2.66 -7.09
N ILE A 458 -1.33 -2.25 -6.72
CA ILE A 458 -0.49 -1.34 -7.48
C ILE A 458 0.64 -2.17 -8.10
N ILE A 459 0.75 -2.16 -9.42
CA ILE A 459 1.82 -2.83 -10.15
C ILE A 459 3.10 -1.99 -10.05
N THR A 460 4.22 -2.65 -9.85
CA THR A 460 5.55 -2.03 -9.74
C THR A 460 6.54 -2.71 -10.66
N SER A 461 7.54 -1.97 -11.08
CA SER A 461 8.63 -2.38 -11.96
C SER A 461 9.87 -2.90 -11.22
N VAL A 462 9.71 -3.39 -9.99
CA VAL A 462 10.81 -3.89 -9.16
C VAL A 462 11.61 -4.95 -9.91
N ASP A 463 12.89 -4.68 -10.18
CA ASP A 463 13.72 -5.63 -10.91
C ASP A 463 13.81 -7.00 -10.21
N TYR A 464 13.65 -8.05 -11.00
CA TYR A 464 13.93 -9.42 -10.61
C TYR A 464 14.58 -10.11 -11.79
N THR A 465 15.76 -10.69 -11.57
CA THR A 465 16.59 -11.24 -12.65
C THR A 465 15.80 -12.21 -13.51
N GLY A 466 15.71 -11.92 -14.81
CA GLY A 466 15.03 -12.74 -15.81
C GLY A 466 13.58 -12.34 -16.09
N ASP A 467 12.97 -11.49 -15.27
CA ASP A 467 11.61 -10.99 -15.50
C ASP A 467 11.58 -9.74 -16.38
N SER A 468 10.46 -9.57 -17.08
CA SER A 468 10.10 -8.30 -17.69
C SER A 468 9.64 -7.28 -16.63
N ALA A 469 9.48 -6.01 -17.01
CA ALA A 469 8.89 -4.99 -16.15
C ALA A 469 7.50 -5.39 -15.60
N ASN A 470 7.02 -4.71 -14.55
CA ASN A 470 5.69 -4.92 -13.95
C ASN A 470 5.48 -6.30 -13.29
N ASN A 471 6.55 -6.88 -12.75
CA ASN A 471 6.62 -8.25 -12.23
C ASN A 471 6.24 -8.41 -10.75
N ALA A 472 5.94 -7.31 -10.06
CA ALA A 472 5.62 -7.24 -8.64
C ALA A 472 4.42 -6.34 -8.39
N VAL A 473 3.73 -6.55 -7.27
CA VAL A 473 2.51 -5.82 -6.92
C VAL A 473 2.51 -5.41 -5.44
N ILE A 474 2.31 -4.12 -5.17
CA ILE A 474 2.03 -3.58 -3.83
C ILE A 474 0.55 -3.80 -3.52
N ASP A 475 0.27 -4.46 -2.42
CA ASP A 475 -1.07 -4.60 -1.85
C ASP A 475 -1.32 -3.47 -0.85
N ARG A 476 -2.12 -2.48 -1.25
CA ARG A 476 -2.44 -1.30 -0.43
C ARG A 476 -3.24 -1.63 0.82
N ARG A 477 -3.84 -2.82 0.90
CA ARG A 477 -4.58 -3.24 2.10
C ARG A 477 -3.64 -3.74 3.19
N THR A 478 -2.58 -4.46 2.80
CA THR A 478 -1.68 -5.16 3.74
C THR A 478 -0.33 -4.48 3.91
N GLY A 479 0.04 -3.65 2.95
CA GLY A 479 1.34 -3.00 2.89
C GLY A 479 2.47 -3.88 2.36
N LEU A 480 2.12 -5.04 1.81
CA LEU A 480 3.08 -6.03 1.33
C LEU A 480 3.31 -5.88 -0.17
N THR A 481 4.54 -6.05 -0.61
CA THR A 481 4.85 -6.20 -2.04
C THR A 481 5.00 -7.68 -2.36
N TRP A 482 4.31 -8.15 -3.38
CA TRP A 482 4.25 -9.55 -3.79
C TRP A 482 4.89 -9.76 -5.15
N ARG A 483 5.64 -10.86 -5.28
CA ARG A 483 5.98 -11.44 -6.58
C ARG A 483 4.68 -11.86 -7.29
N ARG A 484 4.52 -11.49 -8.57
CA ARG A 484 3.34 -11.88 -9.36
C ARG A 484 3.35 -13.36 -9.75
N CYS A 485 4.53 -13.92 -9.98
CA CYS A 485 4.69 -15.36 -10.24
C CYS A 485 5.09 -16.14 -9.00
N VAL A 486 4.78 -17.44 -9.00
CA VAL A 486 5.36 -18.38 -8.04
C VAL A 486 6.81 -18.66 -8.43
N GLU A 487 7.61 -19.10 -7.46
CA GLU A 487 9.01 -19.47 -7.69
C GLU A 487 9.13 -20.51 -8.81
N GLY A 488 10.10 -20.27 -9.72
CA GLY A 488 10.35 -21.10 -10.91
C GLY A 488 9.68 -20.61 -12.19
N GLN A 489 8.68 -19.72 -12.09
CA GLN A 489 8.10 -19.05 -13.24
C GLN A 489 8.73 -17.68 -13.50
N ILE A 490 8.63 -17.24 -14.76
CA ILE A 490 9.14 -15.95 -15.22
C ILE A 490 7.98 -15.07 -15.67
N TRP A 491 7.99 -13.81 -15.25
CA TRP A 491 7.03 -12.81 -15.70
C TRP A 491 7.36 -12.31 -17.11
N SER A 492 6.47 -12.54 -18.07
CA SER A 492 6.67 -12.17 -19.48
C SER A 492 6.30 -10.72 -19.83
N GLY A 493 5.82 -9.95 -18.86
CA GLY A 493 5.20 -8.63 -19.08
C GLY A 493 3.67 -8.66 -19.02
N SER A 494 3.05 -9.83 -19.24
CA SER A 494 1.59 -10.00 -19.20
C SER A 494 1.09 -11.22 -18.43
N ALA A 495 1.91 -12.26 -18.30
CA ALA A 495 1.55 -13.50 -17.61
C ALA A 495 2.78 -14.19 -17.02
N CYS A 496 2.54 -15.15 -16.12
CA CYS A 496 3.57 -16.08 -15.66
C CYS A 496 3.78 -17.19 -16.68
N SER A 497 5.04 -17.42 -17.05
CA SER A 497 5.46 -18.42 -18.02
C SER A 497 6.41 -19.45 -17.39
N GLY A 498 6.49 -20.64 -17.99
CA GLY A 498 7.24 -21.77 -17.43
C GLY A 498 6.49 -22.55 -16.34
N SER A 499 7.16 -23.53 -15.76
CA SER A 499 6.61 -24.38 -14.69
C SER A 499 7.08 -23.90 -13.32
N GLY A 500 6.14 -23.69 -12.40
CA GLY A 500 6.49 -23.37 -11.01
C GLY A 500 7.20 -24.54 -10.33
N PHE A 501 8.16 -24.22 -9.47
CA PHE A 501 8.86 -25.22 -8.67
C PHE A 501 7.93 -25.82 -7.60
N HIS A 502 8.15 -27.10 -7.32
CA HIS A 502 7.51 -27.82 -6.23
C HIS A 502 8.53 -28.04 -5.12
N TYR A 503 8.23 -27.50 -3.95
CA TYR A 503 9.08 -27.60 -2.78
C TYR A 503 8.39 -28.43 -1.71
N THR A 504 9.18 -29.24 -0.99
CA THR A 504 8.81 -29.58 0.39
C THR A 504 8.81 -28.29 1.22
N HIS A 505 8.12 -28.28 2.37
CA HIS A 505 8.05 -27.09 3.22
C HIS A 505 9.43 -26.60 3.66
N GLU A 506 10.34 -27.52 4.00
CA GLU A 506 11.73 -27.19 4.36
C GLU A 506 12.50 -26.59 3.18
N ASN A 507 12.38 -27.17 1.97
CA ASN A 507 13.06 -26.64 0.80
C ASN A 507 12.52 -25.26 0.39
N ALA A 508 11.23 -24.98 0.62
CA ALA A 508 10.67 -23.65 0.42
C ALA A 508 11.28 -22.62 1.38
N LEU A 509 11.48 -22.99 2.64
CA LEU A 509 12.19 -22.14 3.61
C LEU A 509 13.65 -21.91 3.18
N ILE A 510 14.35 -22.94 2.70
CA ILE A 510 15.74 -22.79 2.22
C ILE A 510 15.79 -21.87 1.00
N ALA A 511 14.94 -22.09 0.00
CA ALA A 511 14.89 -21.26 -1.21
C ALA A 511 14.61 -19.78 -0.88
N ALA A 512 13.62 -19.52 -0.02
CA ALA A 512 13.26 -18.17 0.38
C ALA A 512 14.35 -17.43 1.18
N ARG A 513 15.27 -18.16 1.83
CA ARG A 513 16.43 -17.54 2.52
C ARG A 513 17.38 -16.85 1.52
N MET A 514 17.49 -17.40 0.31
CA MET A 514 18.42 -16.93 -0.72
C MET A 514 17.85 -15.78 -1.57
N ALA A 515 16.54 -15.53 -1.49
CA ALA A 515 15.82 -14.64 -2.39
C ALA A 515 15.78 -13.17 -1.94
N LEU A 516 16.81 -12.66 -1.25
CA LEU A 516 16.81 -11.29 -0.71
C LEU A 516 16.50 -10.23 -1.79
N PRO A 517 15.66 -9.22 -1.50
CA PRO A 517 15.02 -8.89 -0.22
C PRO A 517 13.73 -9.69 0.07
N TRP A 518 13.29 -10.56 -0.83
CA TRP A 518 12.07 -11.36 -0.71
C TRP A 518 12.14 -12.43 0.38
N ARG A 519 10.97 -12.94 0.77
CA ARG A 519 10.77 -14.01 1.74
C ARG A 519 9.48 -14.77 1.46
N LEU A 520 9.31 -15.92 2.10
CA LEU A 520 8.02 -16.61 2.14
C LEU A 520 7.06 -15.86 3.11
N PRO A 521 5.77 -15.75 2.79
CA PRO A 521 4.75 -15.14 3.67
C PRO A 521 4.40 -16.05 4.85
N ASN A 522 3.89 -15.49 5.94
CA ASN A 522 3.15 -16.29 6.94
C ASN A 522 1.71 -16.55 6.46
N ILE A 523 0.95 -17.36 7.19
CA ILE A 523 -0.36 -17.83 6.71
C ILE A 523 -1.39 -16.70 6.58
N LYS A 524 -1.36 -15.70 7.47
CA LYS A 524 -2.26 -14.53 7.41
C LYS A 524 -1.89 -13.62 6.24
N GLU A 525 -0.60 -13.39 6.01
CA GLU A 525 -0.12 -12.65 4.86
C GLU A 525 -0.51 -13.36 3.56
N LEU A 526 -0.28 -14.67 3.45
CA LEU A 526 -0.61 -15.43 2.24
C LEU A 526 -2.11 -15.47 1.99
N ASN A 527 -2.92 -15.73 3.01
CA ASN A 527 -4.37 -15.77 2.84
C ASN A 527 -4.96 -14.40 2.52
N SER A 528 -4.28 -13.31 2.89
CA SER A 528 -4.74 -11.99 2.50
C SER A 528 -4.87 -11.83 0.98
N LEU A 529 -4.14 -12.60 0.16
CA LEU A 529 -4.25 -12.55 -1.29
C LEU A 529 -5.57 -13.11 -1.84
N SER A 530 -6.26 -13.92 -1.04
CA SER A 530 -7.57 -14.47 -1.40
C SER A 530 -8.61 -13.34 -1.54
N ASP A 531 -9.50 -13.51 -2.51
CA ASP A 531 -10.69 -12.73 -2.79
C ASP A 531 -11.83 -13.74 -2.94
N TYR A 532 -12.54 -13.93 -1.84
CA TYR A 532 -13.63 -14.90 -1.74
C TYR A 532 -14.92 -14.44 -2.43
N SER A 533 -14.93 -13.25 -3.05
CA SER A 533 -16.08 -12.80 -3.85
C SER A 533 -16.07 -13.38 -5.28
N GLN A 534 -14.94 -13.94 -5.73
CA GLN A 534 -14.76 -14.43 -7.10
C GLN A 534 -15.23 -15.88 -7.28
N SER A 535 -15.82 -16.20 -8.43
CA SER A 535 -16.28 -17.54 -8.79
C SER A 535 -15.19 -18.44 -9.39
N ASP A 536 -14.13 -17.85 -9.96
CA ASP A 536 -13.16 -18.54 -10.85
C ASP A 536 -11.75 -18.61 -10.24
N GLY A 537 -11.69 -18.91 -8.93
CA GLY A 537 -10.47 -18.91 -8.12
C GLY A 537 -10.44 -17.74 -7.14
N VAL A 538 -9.76 -17.91 -6.01
CA VAL A 538 -9.70 -16.84 -4.99
C VAL A 538 -8.54 -15.87 -5.20
N LEU A 539 -7.62 -16.14 -6.13
CA LEU A 539 -6.51 -15.21 -6.35
C LEU A 539 -6.95 -14.07 -7.26
N ASP A 540 -6.85 -12.83 -6.78
CA ASP A 540 -7.23 -11.65 -7.57
C ASP A 540 -6.40 -11.56 -8.87
N ARG A 541 -7.09 -11.67 -10.00
CA ARG A 541 -6.48 -11.69 -11.34
C ARG A 541 -5.93 -10.33 -11.77
N LEU A 542 -6.32 -9.22 -11.14
CA LEU A 542 -5.71 -7.91 -11.40
C LEU A 542 -4.25 -7.91 -10.92
N GLY A 543 -4.02 -8.39 -9.70
CA GLY A 543 -2.67 -8.52 -9.14
C GLY A 543 -1.88 -9.69 -9.76
N PHE A 544 -2.54 -10.82 -9.99
CA PHE A 544 -1.88 -12.10 -10.29
C PHE A 544 -2.48 -12.82 -11.52
N PRO A 545 -2.42 -12.21 -12.72
CA PRO A 545 -3.01 -12.80 -13.91
C PRO A 545 -2.29 -14.09 -14.29
N TYR A 546 -3.07 -15.15 -14.55
CA TYR A 546 -2.59 -16.47 -14.97
C TYR A 546 -1.58 -17.12 -14.01
N ALA A 547 -1.58 -16.72 -12.74
CA ALA A 547 -0.78 -17.41 -11.74
C ALA A 547 -1.33 -18.84 -11.51
N PRO A 548 -0.46 -19.84 -11.25
CA PRO A 548 -0.89 -21.20 -10.98
C PRO A 548 -1.84 -21.26 -9.79
N LEU A 549 -2.99 -21.91 -10.00
CA LEU A 549 -3.98 -22.19 -8.96
C LEU A 549 -3.63 -23.52 -8.28
N ALA A 550 -3.06 -23.43 -7.09
CA ALA A 550 -2.55 -24.57 -6.32
C ALA A 550 -2.32 -24.20 -4.85
N PHE A 551 -1.88 -25.18 -4.06
CA PHE A 551 -1.38 -24.92 -2.71
C PHE A 551 -0.05 -24.16 -2.75
N VAL A 552 0.05 -23.14 -1.91
CA VAL A 552 1.23 -22.31 -1.73
C VAL A 552 1.65 -22.34 -0.27
N TRP A 553 2.95 -22.57 -0.01
CA TRP A 553 3.49 -22.65 1.34
C TRP A 553 3.51 -21.30 2.06
N SER A 554 3.30 -21.34 3.37
CA SER A 554 3.62 -20.24 4.29
C SER A 554 4.78 -20.59 5.23
N THR A 555 5.34 -19.60 5.93
CA THR A 555 6.33 -19.78 6.99
C THR A 555 5.74 -20.26 8.31
N THR A 556 4.40 -20.26 8.44
CA THR A 556 3.74 -20.63 9.69
C THR A 556 3.95 -22.13 9.96
N PRO A 557 4.46 -22.51 11.14
CA PRO A 557 4.77 -23.90 11.48
C PRO A 557 3.60 -24.87 11.29
N VAL A 558 3.92 -26.16 11.18
CA VAL A 558 2.99 -27.29 10.93
C VAL A 558 2.55 -27.41 9.46
N GLY A 559 3.19 -26.67 8.55
CA GLY A 559 2.95 -26.79 7.11
C GLY A 559 1.65 -26.14 6.69
N TRP A 560 1.35 -24.94 7.19
CA TRP A 560 0.21 -24.16 6.71
C TRP A 560 0.40 -23.71 5.27
N ALA A 561 -0.63 -23.90 4.46
CA ALA A 561 -0.68 -23.51 3.06
C ALA A 561 -2.05 -22.93 2.70
N VAL A 562 -2.09 -22.13 1.63
CA VAL A 562 -3.32 -21.65 1.01
C VAL A 562 -3.49 -22.29 -0.34
N ASN A 563 -4.66 -22.89 -0.59
CA ASN A 563 -5.06 -23.33 -1.91
C ASN A 563 -5.66 -22.16 -2.68
N THR A 564 -4.90 -21.59 -3.62
CA THR A 564 -5.33 -20.43 -4.41
C THR A 564 -6.45 -20.73 -5.41
N THR A 565 -6.76 -22.01 -5.66
CA THR A 565 -7.88 -22.42 -6.50
C THR A 565 -9.24 -22.17 -5.86
N ASN A 566 -9.36 -22.33 -4.54
CA ASN A 566 -10.64 -22.33 -3.84
C ASN A 566 -10.60 -21.67 -2.46
N GLY A 567 -9.44 -21.16 -2.04
CA GLY A 567 -9.24 -20.38 -0.83
C GLY A 567 -9.18 -21.18 0.46
N TYR A 568 -9.06 -22.52 0.38
CA TYR A 568 -8.81 -23.32 1.58
C TYR A 568 -7.50 -22.89 2.24
N VAL A 569 -7.57 -22.67 3.55
CA VAL A 569 -6.43 -22.48 4.42
C VAL A 569 -6.35 -23.70 5.33
N ASP A 570 -5.33 -24.52 5.12
CA ASP A 570 -5.18 -25.78 5.85
C ASP A 570 -3.70 -26.18 5.97
N THR A 571 -3.43 -27.15 6.82
CA THR A 571 -2.13 -27.81 6.90
C THR A 571 -1.97 -28.82 5.77
N GLN A 572 -0.75 -28.93 5.25
CA GLN A 572 -0.35 -29.93 4.27
C GLN A 572 0.85 -30.72 4.82
N PRO A 573 1.01 -32.00 4.43
CA PRO A 573 2.19 -32.77 4.81
C PRO A 573 3.46 -32.01 4.39
N ARG A 574 4.40 -31.79 5.32
CA ARG A 574 5.61 -30.99 5.03
C ARG A 574 6.48 -31.56 3.90
N ASN A 575 6.35 -32.85 3.60
CA ASN A 575 7.04 -33.52 2.50
C ASN A 575 6.27 -33.46 1.16
N ALA A 576 5.05 -32.91 1.13
CA ALA A 576 4.31 -32.68 -0.11
C ALA A 576 4.99 -31.59 -0.95
N GLY A 577 4.93 -31.73 -2.27
CA GLY A 577 5.47 -30.74 -3.21
C GLY A 577 4.46 -29.63 -3.51
N GLN A 578 4.58 -28.49 -2.82
CA GLN A 578 3.74 -27.31 -3.06
C GLN A 578 4.55 -26.13 -3.60
N HIS A 579 3.86 -25.12 -4.14
CA HIS A 579 4.52 -23.93 -4.67
C HIS A 579 4.92 -22.96 -3.58
N ALA A 580 5.80 -22.02 -3.92
CA ALA A 580 6.17 -20.89 -3.07
C ALA A 580 5.88 -19.58 -3.83
N ARG A 581 5.27 -18.61 -3.14
CA ARG A 581 5.13 -17.23 -3.61
C ARG A 581 5.88 -16.34 -2.65
N LEU A 582 6.70 -15.44 -3.18
CA LEU A 582 7.48 -14.56 -2.34
C LEU A 582 6.81 -13.21 -2.12
N VAL A 583 7.09 -12.65 -0.95
CA VAL A 583 6.62 -11.36 -0.46
C VAL A 583 7.78 -10.59 0.14
N ARG A 584 7.67 -9.27 0.20
CA ARG A 584 8.53 -8.42 1.02
C ARG A 584 7.71 -7.33 1.67
N SER A 585 8.22 -6.78 2.76
CA SER A 585 7.74 -5.50 3.26
C SER A 585 8.07 -4.43 2.20
N THR A 586 7.13 -3.53 1.94
CA THR A 586 7.37 -2.41 1.04
C THR A 586 8.37 -1.45 1.71
N PRO A 587 9.38 -0.91 0.99
CA PRO A 587 10.40 -0.03 1.56
C PRO A 587 9.86 1.18 2.34
#